data_AF-A0A352WTX9-F1
#
_entry.id   AF-A0A352WTX9-F1
#
_cell.length_a   1.000
_cell.length_b   1.000
_cell.length_c   1.000
_cell.angle_alpha   90.00
_cell.angle_beta   90.00
_cell.angle_gamma   90.00
#
_symmetry.space_group_name_H-M   'P 1'
#
loop_
_entity.id
_entity.type
_entity.pdbx_description
1 polymer ?
#
loop_
_entity_poly.entity_id
_entity_poly.type
_entity_poly.pdbx_seq_one_letter_code
_entity_poly.pdbx_strand_id
1 'polypeptide(L)'
;IQKGTGTKEYKAIGGHQGRETAQSGFNLITYAQNSDGANVVSVVMKASSEPKVYEDTKALMAYYLTVCTRLYMDVSVVFAGKHQITVFDGKESVVRTASVEYEPIAHIMPKEATLKKLTYTVTQEDNLVLPLEEGTKIGIITWYYKGKRVAVTHLYTAAHMTVAEAENTAPPLDETAKKVEQRNVFSVLWGILKWVLLIVFILAALAAVSVLIYIIAMRRKAHKKRDAAFWERRNVNK
;
A
#
# COMPACT_ATOMS: atom_id res chain seq x y z
N ILE A 1 -16.35 34.58 5.29
CA ILE A 1 -15.60 33.38 5.74
C ILE A 1 -16.17 33.02 7.10
N GLN A 2 -17.05 32.01 7.19
CA GLN A 2 -17.63 31.58 8.46
C GLN A 2 -17.18 30.17 8.79
N LYS A 3 -16.81 29.97 10.06
CA LYS A 3 -16.52 28.69 10.69
C LYS A 3 -17.80 27.85 10.75
N GLY A 4 -17.82 26.78 9.96
CA GLY A 4 -18.85 25.74 9.99
C GLY A 4 -18.27 24.45 10.56
N THR A 5 -18.92 23.97 11.60
CA THR A 5 -18.67 22.76 12.39
C THR A 5 -18.55 21.48 11.56
N GLY A 6 -17.45 20.72 11.75
CA GLY A 6 -17.42 19.27 11.51
C GLY A 6 -16.35 18.71 10.57
N THR A 7 -15.61 19.53 9.83
CA THR A 7 -14.63 19.04 8.85
C THR A 7 -13.32 19.80 9.03
N LYS A 8 -12.17 19.08 9.07
CA LYS A 8 -10.82 19.66 9.19
C LYS A 8 -10.72 20.98 8.41
N GLU A 9 -10.30 22.04 9.09
CA GLU A 9 -10.22 23.39 8.52
C GLU A 9 -9.32 23.36 7.28
N TYR A 10 -9.84 23.84 6.14
CA TYR A 10 -9.01 24.22 5.01
C TYR A 10 -9.01 25.74 4.88
N LYS A 11 -7.85 26.29 4.56
CA LYS A 11 -7.66 27.72 4.44
C LYS A 11 -7.58 28.07 2.97
N ALA A 12 -8.49 28.92 2.50
CA ALA A 12 -8.28 29.64 1.25
C ALA A 12 -7.12 30.60 1.46
N ILE A 13 -6.04 30.40 0.71
CA ILE A 13 -4.79 31.16 0.85
C ILE A 13 -4.77 32.35 -0.10
N GLY A 14 -5.35 32.19 -1.29
CA GLY A 14 -5.41 33.26 -2.27
C GLY A 14 -6.38 32.93 -3.40
N GLY A 15 -6.68 33.93 -4.22
CA GLY A 15 -7.53 33.78 -5.38
C GLY A 15 -7.52 35.01 -6.26
N HIS A 16 -7.96 34.83 -7.50
CA HIS A 16 -8.12 35.90 -8.47
C HIS A 16 -9.51 35.80 -9.10
N GLN A 17 -10.27 36.88 -9.00
CA GLN A 17 -11.53 37.02 -9.69
C GLN A 17 -11.24 37.53 -11.11
N GLY A 18 -11.70 36.78 -12.10
CA GLY A 18 -11.56 37.18 -13.49
C GLY A 18 -12.46 38.36 -13.82
N ARG A 19 -12.14 39.09 -14.91
CA ARG A 19 -13.00 40.17 -15.41
C ARG A 19 -14.37 39.61 -15.81
N GLU A 20 -15.41 40.22 -15.28
CA GLU A 20 -16.79 39.93 -15.65
C GLU A 20 -17.13 40.62 -16.98
N THR A 21 -17.75 39.85 -17.88
CA THR A 21 -18.38 40.35 -19.10
C THR A 21 -19.67 39.57 -19.34
N ALA A 22 -20.59 40.11 -20.15
CA ALA A 22 -21.81 39.42 -20.54
C ALA A 22 -21.56 38.04 -21.18
N GLN A 23 -20.40 37.83 -21.82
CA GLN A 23 -20.02 36.55 -22.42
C GLN A 23 -19.30 35.61 -21.44
N SER A 24 -18.50 36.14 -20.50
CA SER A 24 -17.67 35.36 -19.58
C SER A 24 -18.34 35.03 -18.26
N GLY A 25 -19.43 35.73 -17.90
CA GLY A 25 -20.06 35.62 -16.57
C GLY A 25 -19.06 35.83 -15.43
N PHE A 26 -19.36 35.26 -14.27
CA PHE A 26 -18.49 35.33 -13.09
C PHE A 26 -17.47 34.18 -13.10
N ASN A 27 -16.21 34.53 -12.90
CA ASN A 27 -15.09 33.58 -12.91
C ASN A 27 -14.24 33.76 -11.65
N LEU A 28 -13.86 32.65 -11.02
CA LEU A 28 -13.04 32.68 -9.82
C LEU A 28 -12.00 31.56 -9.86
N ILE A 29 -10.75 31.95 -9.67
CA ILE A 29 -9.63 31.04 -9.44
C ILE A 29 -9.28 31.15 -7.95
N THR A 30 -9.26 30.04 -7.23
CA THR A 30 -8.93 30.02 -5.79
C THR A 30 -7.92 28.93 -5.49
N TYR A 31 -6.96 29.24 -4.63
CA TYR A 31 -5.99 28.32 -4.08
C TYR A 31 -6.26 28.10 -2.59
N ALA A 32 -6.33 26.83 -2.18
CA ALA A 32 -6.50 26.46 -0.78
C ALA A 32 -5.65 25.25 -0.41
N GLN A 33 -5.40 25.15 0.89
CA GLN A 33 -4.65 24.06 1.51
C GLN A 33 -5.41 23.52 2.72
N ASN A 34 -5.39 22.20 2.92
CA ASN A 34 -5.86 21.58 4.16
C ASN A 34 -4.70 21.28 5.13
N SER A 35 -5.03 20.97 6.38
CA SER A 35 -4.07 20.58 7.41
C SER A 35 -3.21 19.36 7.06
N ASP A 36 -3.68 18.53 6.13
CA ASP A 36 -3.03 17.29 5.71
C ASP A 36 -2.02 17.52 4.55
N GLY A 37 -1.79 18.78 4.16
CA GLY A 37 -0.82 19.15 3.12
C GLY A 37 -1.32 19.01 1.68
N ALA A 38 -2.62 18.71 1.48
CA ALA A 38 -3.23 18.74 0.17
C ALA A 38 -3.48 20.18 -0.27
N ASN A 39 -3.00 20.51 -1.47
CA ASN A 39 -3.11 21.81 -2.09
C ASN A 39 -4.02 21.70 -3.31
N VAL A 40 -5.02 22.56 -3.43
CA VAL A 40 -6.00 22.53 -4.52
C VAL A 40 -6.12 23.92 -5.13
N VAL A 41 -6.05 23.98 -6.46
CA VAL A 41 -6.48 25.14 -7.25
C VAL A 41 -7.84 24.80 -7.84
N SER A 42 -8.85 25.59 -7.54
CA SER A 42 -10.18 25.51 -8.15
C SER A 42 -10.36 26.63 -9.15
N VAL A 43 -10.88 26.30 -10.33
CA VAL A 43 -11.30 27.27 -11.34
C VAL A 43 -12.79 27.07 -11.60
N VAL A 44 -13.59 28.07 -11.26
CA VAL A 44 -15.01 28.12 -11.58
C VAL A 44 -15.23 29.20 -12.62
N MET A 45 -15.92 28.86 -13.71
CA MET A 45 -16.12 29.75 -14.85
C MET A 45 -17.59 29.95 -15.17
N LYS A 46 -17.93 31.12 -15.73
CA LYS A 46 -19.25 31.47 -16.26
C LYS A 46 -20.40 31.22 -15.28
N ALA A 47 -20.18 31.45 -13.98
CA ALA A 47 -21.26 31.40 -13.01
C ALA A 47 -22.28 32.52 -13.30
N SER A 48 -23.55 32.25 -13.02
CA SER A 48 -24.68 33.15 -13.34
C SER A 48 -24.72 34.41 -12.47
N SER A 49 -24.06 34.39 -11.32
CA SER A 49 -23.99 35.51 -10.39
C SER A 49 -22.74 35.44 -9.53
N GLU A 50 -22.35 36.57 -8.95
CA GLU A 50 -21.22 36.64 -8.02
C GLU A 50 -21.41 35.74 -6.79
N PRO A 51 -22.56 35.70 -6.08
CA PRO A 51 -22.73 34.76 -4.98
C PRO A 51 -22.55 33.30 -5.40
N LYS A 52 -23.00 32.96 -6.62
CA LYS A 52 -22.94 31.60 -7.14
C LYS A 52 -21.50 31.13 -7.40
N VAL A 53 -20.64 32.00 -7.95
CA VAL A 53 -19.23 31.63 -8.19
C VAL A 53 -18.51 31.28 -6.88
N TYR A 54 -18.81 32.00 -5.79
CA TYR A 54 -18.24 31.72 -4.47
C TYR A 54 -18.83 30.46 -3.83
N GLU A 55 -20.13 30.21 -3.99
CA GLU A 55 -20.79 28.99 -3.51
C GLU A 55 -20.17 27.74 -4.17
N ASP A 56 -20.10 27.74 -5.50
CA ASP A 56 -19.58 26.60 -6.27
C ASP A 56 -18.09 26.37 -5.99
N THR A 57 -17.32 27.45 -5.84
CA THR A 57 -15.91 27.37 -5.46
C THR A 57 -15.75 26.73 -4.08
N LYS A 58 -16.53 27.15 -3.08
CA LYS A 58 -16.47 26.56 -1.73
C LYS A 58 -16.85 25.09 -1.76
N ALA A 59 -17.93 24.73 -2.46
CA ALA A 59 -18.38 23.35 -2.55
C ALA A 59 -17.33 22.44 -3.21
N LEU A 60 -16.75 22.88 -4.32
CA LEU A 60 -15.71 22.14 -5.05
C LEU A 60 -14.46 21.91 -4.18
N MET A 61 -13.97 22.98 -3.52
CA MET A 61 -12.81 22.88 -2.64
C MET A 61 -13.09 21.99 -1.43
N ALA A 62 -14.23 22.18 -0.77
CA ALA A 62 -14.63 21.39 0.39
C ALA A 62 -14.67 19.90 0.05
N TYR A 63 -15.23 19.54 -1.11
CA TYR A 63 -15.27 18.17 -1.57
C TYR A 63 -13.86 17.57 -1.70
N TYR A 64 -13.00 18.16 -2.53
CA TYR A 64 -11.67 17.60 -2.79
C TYR A 64 -10.76 17.56 -1.56
N LEU A 65 -10.79 18.59 -0.72
CA LEU A 65 -9.98 18.63 0.51
C LEU A 65 -10.52 17.68 1.60
N THR A 66 -11.77 17.24 1.48
CA THR A 66 -12.37 16.23 2.35
C THR A 66 -12.08 14.81 1.89
N VAL A 67 -12.06 14.54 0.59
CA VAL A 67 -11.93 13.15 0.07
C VAL A 67 -10.52 12.79 -0.39
N CYS A 68 -9.65 13.78 -0.64
CA CYS A 68 -8.28 13.55 -1.11
C CYS A 68 -7.22 13.89 -0.06
N THR A 69 -6.04 13.30 -0.23
CA THR A 69 -4.80 13.58 0.50
C THR A 69 -3.62 13.59 -0.46
N ARG A 70 -2.51 14.21 -0.03
CA ARG A 70 -1.23 14.12 -0.74
C ARG A 70 -0.50 12.86 -0.29
N LEU A 71 -0.27 11.93 -1.22
CA LEU A 71 0.50 10.72 -0.96
C LEU A 71 1.88 10.82 -1.62
N TYR A 72 2.93 10.69 -0.83
CA TYR A 72 4.31 10.62 -1.30
C TYR A 72 4.65 9.19 -1.71
N MET A 73 5.06 9.02 -2.96
CA MET A 73 5.56 7.78 -3.53
C MET A 73 7.07 7.73 -3.35
N ASP A 74 7.46 7.13 -2.23
CA ASP A 74 8.86 6.90 -1.91
C ASP A 74 9.36 5.65 -2.65
N VAL A 75 10.41 5.79 -3.47
CA VAL A 75 11.01 4.66 -4.19
C VAL A 75 12.02 3.91 -3.32
N SER A 76 12.54 4.50 -2.24
CA SER A 76 13.48 3.83 -1.34
C SER A 76 12.86 2.59 -0.69
N VAL A 77 11.55 2.61 -0.42
CA VAL A 77 10.82 1.43 0.07
C VAL A 77 10.72 0.30 -0.96
N VAL A 78 11.00 0.58 -2.24
CA VAL A 78 10.99 -0.41 -3.33
C VAL A 78 12.38 -1.02 -3.53
N PHE A 79 13.43 -0.18 -3.59
CA PHE A 79 14.77 -0.60 -4.03
C PHE A 79 15.87 -0.44 -2.97
N ALA A 80 15.60 0.18 -1.83
CA ALA A 80 16.63 0.53 -0.83
C ALA A 80 17.88 1.21 -1.45
N GLY A 81 17.67 2.02 -2.50
CA GLY A 81 18.73 2.74 -3.22
C GLY A 81 19.53 1.90 -4.22
N LYS A 82 19.19 0.63 -4.47
CA LYS A 82 19.88 -0.24 -5.43
C LYS A 82 18.91 -0.98 -6.35
N HIS A 83 19.19 -1.00 -7.65
CA HIS A 83 18.39 -1.70 -8.65
C HIS A 83 19.26 -2.56 -9.56
N GLN A 84 18.79 -3.76 -9.91
CA GLN A 84 19.46 -4.60 -10.90
C GLN A 84 19.01 -4.18 -12.30
N ILE A 85 19.99 -3.88 -13.16
CA ILE A 85 19.77 -3.50 -14.55
C ILE A 85 20.60 -4.40 -15.48
N THR A 86 20.05 -4.73 -16.63
CA THR A 86 20.76 -5.40 -17.72
C THR A 86 21.36 -4.34 -18.63
N VAL A 87 22.68 -4.37 -18.78
CA VAL A 87 23.46 -3.43 -19.59
C VAL A 87 24.39 -4.19 -20.53
N PHE A 88 24.75 -3.60 -21.66
CA PHE A 88 25.77 -4.13 -22.56
C PHE A 88 27.13 -3.54 -22.19
N ASP A 89 28.13 -4.38 -21.94
CA ASP A 89 29.47 -3.93 -21.51
C ASP A 89 30.48 -3.75 -22.67
N GLY A 90 30.00 -3.88 -23.92
CA GLY A 90 30.82 -3.89 -25.12
C GLY A 90 31.06 -5.30 -25.68
N LYS A 91 30.84 -6.35 -24.88
CA LYS A 91 30.97 -7.76 -25.30
C LYS A 91 29.65 -8.51 -25.21
N GLU A 92 28.98 -8.43 -24.07
CA GLU A 92 27.75 -9.15 -23.81
C GLU A 92 26.79 -8.36 -22.90
N SER A 93 25.55 -8.82 -22.82
CA SER A 93 24.57 -8.28 -21.88
C SER A 93 24.79 -8.88 -20.50
N VAL A 94 25.04 -8.03 -19.51
CA VAL A 94 25.35 -8.40 -18.12
C VAL A 94 24.37 -7.72 -17.17
N VAL A 95 24.01 -8.41 -16.09
CA VAL A 95 23.23 -7.80 -15.00
C VAL A 95 24.19 -7.09 -14.04
N ARG A 96 23.95 -5.80 -13.80
CA ARG A 96 24.71 -4.96 -12.87
C ARG A 96 23.78 -4.38 -11.81
N THR A 97 24.33 -4.09 -10.64
CA THR A 97 23.61 -3.36 -9.60
C THR A 97 23.95 -1.89 -9.71
N ALA A 98 22.97 -1.07 -10.08
CA ALA A 98 23.09 0.38 -10.10
C ALA A 98 22.61 0.98 -8.77
N SER A 99 23.34 1.96 -8.26
CA SER A 99 22.79 2.89 -7.27
C SER A 99 21.77 3.77 -7.96
N VAL A 100 20.58 3.94 -7.36
CA VAL A 100 19.46 4.64 -8.01
C VAL A 100 19.06 5.90 -7.27
N GLU A 101 18.85 6.96 -8.05
CA GLU A 101 18.23 8.20 -7.61
C GLU A 101 16.87 8.37 -8.30
N TYR A 102 15.98 9.10 -7.64
CA TYR A 102 14.64 9.39 -8.10
C TYR A 102 14.18 10.72 -7.50
N GLU A 103 13.38 11.46 -8.26
CA GLU A 103 12.70 12.61 -7.73
C GLU A 103 11.54 12.16 -6.81
N PRO A 104 11.39 12.71 -5.60
CA PRO A 104 10.25 12.42 -4.75
C PRO A 104 8.95 12.84 -5.43
N ILE A 105 8.11 11.86 -5.79
CA ILE A 105 6.82 12.15 -6.42
C ILE A 105 5.73 12.15 -5.36
N ALA A 106 4.93 13.21 -5.33
CA ALA A 106 3.73 13.27 -4.54
C ALA A 106 2.52 13.45 -5.45
N HIS A 107 1.48 12.66 -5.22
CA HIS A 107 0.25 12.73 -6.02
C HIS A 107 -0.97 12.90 -5.13
N ILE A 108 -1.99 13.58 -5.64
CA ILE A 108 -3.27 13.71 -4.96
C ILE A 108 -4.05 12.42 -5.15
N MET A 109 -4.38 11.76 -4.05
CA MET A 109 -5.01 10.45 -4.01
C MET A 109 -6.23 10.47 -3.10
N PRO A 110 -7.18 9.54 -3.25
CA PRO A 110 -8.24 9.33 -2.27
C PRO A 110 -7.65 9.11 -0.87
N LYS A 111 -8.28 9.62 0.19
CA LYS A 111 -7.76 9.54 1.57
C LYS A 111 -7.48 8.12 2.05
N GLU A 112 -8.23 7.15 1.54
CA GLU A 112 -8.03 5.74 1.88
C GLU A 112 -6.84 5.09 1.15
N ALA A 113 -6.22 5.78 0.18
CA ALA A 113 -5.04 5.31 -0.51
C ALA A 113 -3.81 5.41 0.40
N THR A 114 -3.00 4.35 0.37
CA THR A 114 -1.75 4.24 1.14
C THR A 114 -0.73 3.54 0.26
N LEU A 115 0.57 3.74 0.50
CA LEU A 115 1.64 3.04 -0.25
C LEU A 115 1.41 1.52 -0.33
N LYS A 116 0.95 0.88 0.75
CA LYS A 116 0.64 -0.56 0.81
C LYS A 116 -0.49 -1.03 -0.11
N LYS A 117 -1.35 -0.11 -0.55
CA LYS A 117 -2.49 -0.38 -1.45
C LYS A 117 -2.16 -0.02 -2.91
N LEU A 118 -0.96 0.50 -3.16
CA LEU A 118 -0.46 0.71 -4.51
C LEU A 118 0.22 -0.57 -4.98
N THR A 119 0.08 -0.84 -6.27
CA THR A 119 0.92 -1.80 -6.98
C THR A 119 1.80 -1.03 -7.94
N TYR A 120 2.93 -1.61 -8.34
CA TYR A 120 3.84 -0.97 -9.28
C TYR A 120 4.41 -1.97 -10.28
N THR A 121 4.83 -1.46 -11.43
CA THR A 121 5.63 -2.18 -12.41
C THR A 121 6.90 -1.40 -12.68
N VAL A 122 8.01 -2.10 -12.83
CA VAL A 122 9.31 -1.51 -13.16
C VAL A 122 9.61 -1.87 -14.60
N THR A 123 9.97 -0.87 -15.39
CA THR A 123 10.37 -1.03 -16.79
C THR A 123 11.73 -0.39 -16.96
N GLN A 124 12.71 -1.20 -17.36
CA GLN A 124 14.05 -0.70 -17.67
C GLN A 124 14.04 0.05 -19.01
N GLU A 125 14.94 0.99 -19.17
CA GLU A 125 15.28 1.55 -20.48
C GLU A 125 15.98 0.48 -21.35
N ASP A 126 15.65 0.48 -22.64
CA ASP A 126 16.27 -0.41 -23.61
C ASP A 126 17.71 0.06 -23.94
N ASN A 127 18.57 -0.87 -24.35
CA ASN A 127 19.90 -0.57 -24.88
C ASN A 127 20.82 0.26 -23.95
N LEU A 128 20.77 0.02 -22.64
CA LEU A 128 21.76 0.60 -21.71
C LEU A 128 23.15 0.01 -22.01
N VAL A 129 24.13 0.88 -22.30
CA VAL A 129 25.51 0.49 -22.62
C VAL A 129 26.46 1.15 -21.63
N LEU A 130 27.43 0.40 -21.11
CA LEU A 130 28.48 0.96 -20.25
C LEU A 130 29.54 1.74 -21.06
N PRO A 131 30.17 2.77 -20.48
CA PRO A 131 29.92 3.32 -19.14
C PRO A 131 28.61 4.13 -19.08
N LEU A 132 27.97 4.14 -17.90
CA LEU A 132 26.81 4.98 -17.62
C LEU A 132 27.24 6.15 -16.73
N GLU A 133 26.98 7.37 -17.15
CA GLU A 133 27.20 8.58 -16.34
C GLU A 133 26.21 8.67 -15.19
N GLU A 134 26.56 9.41 -14.14
CA GLU A 134 25.59 9.82 -13.10
C GLU A 134 24.44 10.61 -13.73
N GLY A 135 23.21 10.39 -13.25
CA GLY A 135 22.01 11.02 -13.80
C GLY A 135 21.50 10.37 -15.10
N THR A 136 22.07 9.26 -15.55
CA THR A 136 21.56 8.52 -16.71
C THR A 136 20.23 7.85 -16.37
N LYS A 137 19.21 8.08 -17.20
CA LYS A 137 17.91 7.42 -17.04
C LYS A 137 18.02 5.92 -17.34
N ILE A 138 17.67 5.09 -16.38
CA ILE A 138 17.78 3.62 -16.47
C ILE A 138 16.43 2.91 -16.52
N GLY A 139 15.34 3.62 -16.24
CA GLY A 139 14.01 3.04 -16.29
C GLY A 139 12.94 3.91 -15.65
N ILE A 140 11.78 3.31 -15.46
CA ILE A 140 10.61 3.93 -14.88
C ILE A 140 9.90 2.97 -13.91
N ILE A 141 9.28 3.52 -12.87
CA ILE A 141 8.28 2.86 -12.05
C ILE A 141 6.92 3.41 -12.43
N THR A 142 6.00 2.55 -12.85
CA THR A 142 4.60 2.92 -13.03
C THR A 142 3.79 2.48 -11.83
N TRP A 143 3.11 3.43 -11.18
CA TRP A 143 2.29 3.20 -10.00
C TRP A 143 0.82 3.04 -10.37
N TYR A 144 0.15 2.11 -9.70
CA TYR A 144 -1.25 1.79 -9.92
C TYR A 144 -2.04 1.77 -8.61
N TYR A 145 -3.28 2.25 -8.68
CA TYR A 145 -4.27 2.16 -7.61
C TYR A 145 -5.57 1.61 -8.17
N LYS A 146 -6.11 0.54 -7.56
CA LYS A 146 -7.31 -0.16 -8.06
C LYS A 146 -7.24 -0.49 -9.56
N GLY A 147 -6.05 -0.93 -10.02
CA GLY A 147 -5.80 -1.30 -11.42
C GLY A 147 -5.62 -0.13 -12.41
N LYS A 148 -5.76 1.12 -11.97
CA LYS A 148 -5.56 2.30 -12.81
C LYS A 148 -4.20 2.92 -12.57
N ARG A 149 -3.50 3.31 -13.64
CA ARG A 149 -2.24 4.06 -13.55
C ARG A 149 -2.50 5.41 -12.89
N VAL A 150 -1.70 5.76 -11.87
CA VAL A 150 -1.82 7.02 -11.12
C VAL A 150 -0.59 7.90 -11.23
N ALA A 151 0.60 7.32 -11.39
CA ALA A 151 1.84 8.09 -11.51
C ALA A 151 2.94 7.29 -12.21
N VAL A 152 3.96 8.00 -12.66
CA VAL A 152 5.20 7.44 -13.22
C VAL A 152 6.38 8.13 -12.55
N THR A 153 7.33 7.36 -12.06
CA THR A 153 8.59 7.85 -11.50
C THR A 153 9.75 7.42 -12.38
N HIS A 154 10.63 8.34 -12.74
CA HIS A 154 11.85 8.00 -13.48
C HIS A 154 12.96 7.56 -12.52
N LEU A 155 13.77 6.62 -12.98
CA LEU A 155 14.93 6.11 -12.26
C LEU A 155 16.19 6.56 -12.97
N TYR A 156 17.14 7.06 -12.20
CA TYR A 156 18.43 7.54 -12.68
C TYR A 156 19.57 6.83 -11.95
N THR A 157 20.74 6.73 -12.58
CA THR A 157 21.97 6.32 -11.91
C THR A 157 22.39 7.39 -10.88
N ALA A 158 22.69 6.97 -9.66
CA ALA A 158 23.20 7.88 -8.61
C ALA A 158 24.73 8.03 -8.60
N ALA A 159 25.43 7.31 -9.49
CA ALA A 159 26.88 7.37 -9.64
C ALA A 159 27.28 6.88 -11.03
N HIS A 160 28.46 7.31 -11.49
CA HIS A 160 29.08 6.79 -12.71
C HIS A 160 29.42 5.30 -12.58
N MET A 161 29.11 4.50 -13.60
CA MET A 161 29.33 3.06 -13.66
C MET A 161 30.26 2.71 -14.82
N THR A 162 31.34 1.98 -14.54
CA THR A 162 32.33 1.59 -15.56
C THR A 162 32.36 0.09 -15.82
N VAL A 163 33.00 -0.29 -16.91
CA VAL A 163 33.31 -1.69 -17.25
C VAL A 163 34.30 -2.32 -16.24
N ALA A 164 35.14 -1.53 -15.57
CA ALA A 164 36.23 -2.02 -14.70
C ALA A 164 35.78 -2.54 -13.33
N GLU A 165 34.57 -2.21 -12.86
CA GLU A 165 33.96 -2.85 -11.67
C GLU A 165 33.59 -4.33 -11.91
N ALA A 166 33.86 -4.87 -13.11
CA ALA A 166 33.53 -6.24 -13.50
C ALA A 166 34.49 -7.33 -12.98
N GLU A 167 35.66 -7.01 -12.43
CA GLU A 167 36.69 -8.04 -12.17
C GLU A 167 36.78 -8.55 -10.70
N ASN A 168 36.06 -7.96 -9.73
CA ASN A 168 36.26 -8.34 -8.32
C ASN A 168 35.01 -8.40 -7.43
N THR A 169 33.85 -8.82 -7.94
CA THR A 169 32.78 -9.39 -7.09
C THR A 169 31.66 -10.02 -7.92
N ALA A 170 31.92 -11.21 -8.47
CA ALA A 170 30.85 -12.12 -8.83
C ALA A 170 31.29 -13.56 -8.49
N PRO A 171 30.84 -14.17 -7.38
CA PRO A 171 30.75 -15.62 -7.36
C PRO A 171 29.83 -16.06 -8.51
N PRO A 172 30.10 -17.22 -9.12
CA PRO A 172 29.48 -17.64 -10.38
C PRO A 172 27.95 -17.60 -10.34
N LEU A 173 27.38 -17.14 -11.45
CA LEU A 173 25.95 -17.14 -11.77
C LEU A 173 25.42 -18.58 -11.87
N ASP A 174 25.04 -19.18 -10.74
CA ASP A 174 24.13 -20.35 -10.69
C ASP A 174 23.27 -20.35 -9.40
N GLU A 175 23.81 -19.99 -8.23
CA GLU A 175 23.08 -20.26 -6.98
C GLU A 175 22.10 -19.17 -6.48
N THR A 176 22.21 -17.92 -6.94
CA THR A 176 21.44 -16.80 -6.35
C THR A 176 20.10 -16.53 -7.03
N ALA A 177 19.94 -16.87 -8.31
CA ALA A 177 18.67 -16.73 -9.03
C ALA A 177 17.57 -17.64 -8.46
N LYS A 178 17.92 -18.82 -7.92
CA LYS A 178 16.99 -19.70 -7.22
C LYS A 178 16.53 -19.17 -5.85
N LYS A 179 17.30 -18.28 -5.20
CA LYS A 179 16.98 -17.79 -3.85
C LYS A 179 15.96 -16.66 -3.80
N VAL A 180 15.81 -15.87 -4.87
CA VAL A 180 14.86 -14.73 -4.89
C VAL A 180 13.44 -15.19 -5.20
N GLU A 181 13.28 -16.20 -6.06
CA GLU A 181 11.96 -16.78 -6.34
C GLU A 181 11.47 -17.69 -5.19
N GLN A 182 12.38 -18.41 -4.51
CA GLN A 182 12.01 -19.28 -3.38
C GLN A 182 11.51 -18.55 -2.13
N ARG A 183 11.91 -17.30 -1.88
CA ARG A 183 11.55 -16.60 -0.63
C ARG A 183 10.07 -16.22 -0.56
N ASN A 184 9.42 -15.99 -1.71
CA ASN A 184 7.99 -15.68 -1.76
C ASN A 184 7.13 -16.94 -1.67
N VAL A 185 7.55 -18.07 -2.25
CA VAL A 185 6.78 -19.34 -2.13
C VAL A 185 6.88 -19.92 -0.73
N PHE A 186 8.05 -19.88 -0.08
CA PHE A 186 8.21 -20.38 1.30
C PHE A 186 7.41 -19.56 2.32
N SER A 187 7.31 -18.24 2.14
CA SER A 187 6.49 -17.35 2.99
C SER A 187 5.00 -17.74 2.94
N VAL A 188 4.48 -17.99 1.73
CA VAL A 188 3.07 -18.37 1.53
C VAL A 188 2.82 -19.81 2.00
N LEU A 189 3.69 -20.77 1.66
CA LEU A 189 3.59 -22.16 2.12
C LEU A 189 3.69 -22.28 3.64
N TRP A 190 4.58 -21.51 4.28
CA TRP A 190 4.70 -21.50 5.74
C TRP A 190 3.49 -20.81 6.40
N GLY A 191 2.91 -19.80 5.75
CA GLY A 191 1.63 -19.22 6.13
C GLY A 191 0.51 -20.26 6.13
N ILE A 192 0.33 -20.99 5.02
CA ILE A 192 -0.70 -22.04 4.88
C ILE A 192 -0.48 -23.17 5.89
N LEU A 193 0.76 -23.63 6.05
CA LEU A 193 1.10 -24.71 6.99
C LEU A 193 0.79 -24.36 8.45
N LYS A 194 1.01 -23.10 8.86
CA LYS A 194 0.63 -22.62 10.19
C LYS A 194 -0.88 -22.65 10.41
N TRP A 195 -1.67 -22.25 9.41
CA TRP A 195 -3.13 -22.30 9.50
C TRP A 195 -3.65 -23.74 9.58
N VAL A 196 -3.06 -24.67 8.81
CA VAL A 196 -3.43 -26.09 8.86
C VAL A 196 -3.12 -26.69 10.24
N LEU A 197 -1.93 -26.43 10.80
CA LEU A 197 -1.57 -26.92 12.15
C LEU A 197 -2.49 -26.35 13.24
N LEU A 198 -2.89 -25.07 13.12
CA LEU A 198 -3.81 -24.44 14.05
C LEU A 198 -5.21 -25.06 14.00
N ILE A 199 -5.71 -25.41 12.81
CA ILE A 199 -7.00 -26.10 12.64
C ILE A 199 -6.95 -27.51 13.26
N VAL A 200 -5.87 -28.28 13.01
CA VAL A 200 -5.70 -29.62 13.59
C VAL A 200 -5.64 -29.55 15.12
N PHE A 201 -4.95 -28.56 15.68
CA PHE A 201 -4.88 -28.36 17.13
C PHE A 201 -6.26 -28.04 17.73
N ILE A 202 -7.07 -27.20 17.07
CA ILE A 202 -8.44 -26.90 17.51
C ILE A 202 -9.31 -28.16 17.48
N LEU A 203 -9.22 -28.97 16.42
CA LEU A 203 -9.98 -30.22 16.33
C LEU A 203 -9.57 -31.23 17.42
N ALA A 204 -8.28 -31.35 17.72
CA ALA A 204 -7.79 -32.20 18.80
C ALA A 204 -8.26 -31.70 20.19
N ALA A 205 -8.28 -30.39 20.41
CA ALA A 205 -8.79 -29.80 21.64
C ALA A 205 -10.30 -30.05 21.81
N LEU A 206 -11.09 -29.93 20.74
CA LEU A 206 -12.52 -30.24 20.76
C LEU A 206 -12.78 -31.73 21.05
N ALA A 207 -11.98 -32.63 20.47
CA ALA A 207 -12.05 -34.06 20.77
C ALA A 207 -11.73 -34.34 22.25
N ALA A 208 -10.67 -33.76 22.79
CA ALA A 208 -10.32 -33.92 24.21
C ALA A 208 -11.42 -33.40 25.16
N VAL A 209 -12.03 -32.26 24.84
CA VAL A 209 -13.17 -31.72 25.60
C VAL A 209 -14.38 -32.66 25.52
N SER A 210 -14.68 -33.24 24.36
CA SER A 210 -15.77 -34.20 24.21
C SER A 210 -15.57 -35.47 25.06
N VAL A 211 -14.33 -35.98 25.12
CA VAL A 211 -13.96 -37.12 25.96
C VAL A 211 -14.07 -36.77 27.45
N LEU A 212 -13.64 -35.57 27.84
CA LEU A 212 -13.76 -35.10 29.23
C LEU A 212 -15.23 -35.00 29.67
N ILE A 213 -16.09 -34.43 28.81
CA ILE A 213 -17.54 -34.38 29.04
C ILE A 213 -18.12 -35.79 29.17
N TYR A 214 -17.70 -36.72 28.31
CA TYR A 214 -18.14 -38.12 28.36
C TYR A 214 -17.75 -38.80 29.69
N ILE A 215 -16.52 -38.61 30.16
CA ILE A 215 -16.05 -39.15 31.44
C ILE A 215 -16.85 -38.56 32.62
N ILE A 216 -17.13 -37.26 32.61
CA ILE A 216 -17.94 -36.61 33.64
C ILE A 216 -19.38 -37.16 33.63
N ALA A 217 -19.97 -37.34 32.45
CA ALA A 217 -21.32 -37.91 32.29
C ALA A 217 -21.38 -39.36 32.81
N MET A 218 -20.36 -40.18 32.52
CA MET A 218 -20.23 -41.54 33.04
C MET A 218 -20.14 -41.56 34.57
N ARG A 219 -19.32 -40.69 35.19
CA ARG A 219 -19.23 -40.58 36.65
C ARG A 219 -20.56 -40.16 37.29
N ARG A 220 -21.30 -39.22 36.67
CA ARG A 220 -22.63 -38.82 37.15
C ARG A 220 -23.65 -39.96 37.08
N LYS A 221 -23.64 -40.79 36.02
CA LYS A 221 -24.50 -41.99 35.94
C LYS A 221 -24.15 -43.03 37.00
N ALA A 222 -22.86 -43.24 37.29
CA ALA A 222 -22.43 -44.16 38.34
C ALA A 222 -22.88 -43.70 39.74
N HIS A 223 -22.80 -42.40 40.04
CA HIS A 223 -23.31 -41.84 41.30
C HIS A 223 -24.84 -42.04 41.44
N LYS A 224 -25.62 -41.72 40.40
CA LYS A 224 -27.09 -41.92 40.43
C LYS A 224 -27.49 -43.39 40.68
N LYS A 225 -26.73 -44.36 40.14
CA LYS A 225 -26.97 -45.79 40.40
C LYS A 225 -26.63 -46.19 41.85
N ARG A 226 -25.57 -45.61 42.44
CA ARG A 226 -25.23 -45.84 43.85
C ARG A 226 -26.26 -45.25 44.79
N ASP A 227 -26.77 -44.06 44.48
CA ASP A 227 -27.82 -43.41 45.27
C ASP A 227 -29.15 -44.18 45.14
N ALA A 228 -29.51 -44.67 43.95
CA ALA A 228 -30.67 -45.53 43.75
C ALA A 228 -30.56 -46.87 44.51
N ALA A 229 -29.39 -47.53 44.44
CA ALA A 229 -29.14 -48.77 45.18
C ALA A 229 -29.10 -48.57 46.71
N PHE A 230 -28.69 -47.40 47.18
CA PHE A 230 -28.76 -47.03 48.60
C PHE A 230 -30.20 -46.87 49.07
N TRP A 231 -31.07 -46.25 48.26
CA TRP A 231 -32.50 -46.12 48.58
C TRP A 231 -33.26 -47.47 48.50
N GLU A 232 -32.93 -48.36 47.55
CA GLU A 232 -33.51 -49.71 47.50
C GLU A 232 -33.19 -50.54 48.74
N ARG A 233 -31.93 -50.57 49.20
CA ARG A 233 -31.54 -51.29 50.44
C ARG A 233 -32.24 -50.75 51.68
N ARG A 234 -32.60 -49.46 51.69
CA ARG A 234 -33.30 -48.82 52.81
C ARG A 234 -34.79 -49.18 52.85
N ASN A 235 -35.40 -49.48 51.71
CA ASN A 235 -36.80 -49.87 51.60
C ASN A 235 -37.04 -51.38 51.81
N VAL A 236 -36.02 -52.22 51.70
CA VAL A 236 -36.12 -53.68 51.96
C VAL A 236 -36.01 -54.02 53.46
N ASN A 237 -35.52 -53.09 54.30
CA ASN A 237 -35.39 -53.24 55.75
C ASN A 237 -36.52 -52.55 56.56
N LYS A 238 -37.70 -52.41 55.97
CA LYS A 238 -38.96 -52.06 56.65
C LYS A 238 -39.97 -53.14 56.37
#